data_AF-K7K260-F1
#
_entry.id   AF-K7K260-F1
#
_cell.length_a   1.000
_cell.length_b   1.000
_cell.length_c   1.000
_cell.angle_alpha   90.00
_cell.angle_beta   90.00
_cell.angle_gamma   90.00
#
_symmetry.space_group_name_H-M   'P 1'
#
loop_
_entity.id
_entity.type
_entity.pdbx_description
1 polymer ?
#
loop_
_entity_poly.entity_id
_entity_poly.type
_entity_poly.pdbx_seq_one_letter_code
_entity_poly.pdbx_strand_id
1 'polypeptide(L)'
;MAPLMDLLGSAIDSDTVTSWNSFSGHSRGLSGLWEDLGSESLIGEFGKEGMYRVMPVANGLLDWSWRTSVMGILNVTPDSFSDGGHFQSVESAVSQVRLMISEGADMIDIGALSTRPMASRISAEEELGRLIPVLEAVVSMPEVEGKLISVDTFYSEVASEAVSKGAHFINDVSAGKLDSNMFKVMADLNVPYVAMHMRGDPSTMQNSENLKYDNVCEEISSELYSRVREAEMSGIPGWRIMIDPGVGFSKKTEHNLDILMGLPDIREEIASRSLAISHAPMLIGPSRKRFLGEICSRSDAAERDPATIASVTAGVLGGANIVRVHNVKDNLDAVKVCDAILRQKSSHMKSRRLICLSTAYLLLMLIAGLPEYLDFCSNNSVSVVLCHVTPTPRSYVEHNNAVKAGTKKHQVQCSIE
;
A
#
# COMPACT_ATOMS: atom_id res chain seq x y z
N MET A 1 -15.58 -2.63 16.79
CA MET A 1 -16.11 -1.65 15.82
C MET A 1 -15.33 -1.64 14.53
N ALA A 2 -14.01 -1.42 14.52
CA ALA A 2 -13.24 -1.32 13.26
C ALA A 2 -13.40 -2.52 12.28
N PRO A 3 -13.26 -3.80 12.68
CA PRO A 3 -13.48 -4.93 11.76
C PRO A 3 -14.91 -5.00 11.22
N LEU A 4 -15.89 -4.56 12.03
CA LEU A 4 -17.28 -4.48 11.62
C LEU A 4 -17.49 -3.32 10.64
N MET A 5 -16.78 -2.19 10.80
CA MET A 5 -16.80 -1.08 9.84
C MET A 5 -16.14 -1.48 8.52
N ASP A 6 -14.97 -2.10 8.55
CA ASP A 6 -14.29 -2.60 7.35
C ASP A 6 -15.20 -3.57 6.58
N LEU A 7 -15.93 -4.45 7.29
CA LEU A 7 -16.88 -5.41 6.68
C LEU A 7 -18.18 -4.77 6.15
N LEU A 8 -18.79 -3.86 6.91
CA LEU A 8 -20.09 -3.28 6.57
C LEU A 8 -19.98 -2.08 5.61
N GLY A 9 -18.82 -1.42 5.58
CA GLY A 9 -18.62 -0.14 4.92
C GLY A 9 -19.36 1.01 5.61
N SER A 10 -19.33 2.18 4.96
CA SER A 10 -20.09 3.38 5.37
C SER A 10 -21.46 3.49 4.68
N ALA A 11 -21.67 2.74 3.59
CA ALA A 11 -22.91 2.77 2.81
C ALA A 11 -24.00 1.91 3.47
N ILE A 12 -25.16 2.50 3.71
CA ILE A 12 -26.35 1.87 4.30
C ILE A 12 -27.08 0.97 3.26
N ASP A 13 -26.54 0.84 2.05
CA ASP A 13 -27.24 0.33 0.85
C ASP A 13 -27.52 -1.19 0.82
N SER A 14 -27.27 -1.92 1.92
CA SER A 14 -27.77 -3.30 2.05
C SER A 14 -28.71 -3.47 3.23
N ASP A 15 -29.73 -4.31 3.06
CA ASP A 15 -30.66 -4.71 4.12
C ASP A 15 -29.92 -5.25 5.36
N THR A 16 -28.77 -5.90 5.13
CA THR A 16 -27.88 -6.38 6.19
C THR A 16 -27.29 -5.21 6.99
N VAL A 17 -26.66 -4.21 6.33
CA VAL A 17 -26.09 -3.04 7.01
C VAL A 17 -27.16 -2.22 7.73
N THR A 18 -28.35 -2.09 7.13
CA THR A 18 -29.51 -1.44 7.76
C THR A 18 -29.96 -2.17 9.02
N SER A 19 -30.03 -3.51 8.97
CA SER A 19 -30.36 -4.35 10.13
C SER A 19 -29.33 -4.18 11.25
N TRP A 20 -28.03 -4.27 10.95
CA TRP A 20 -26.95 -4.04 11.93
C TRP A 20 -26.97 -2.63 12.53
N ASN A 21 -27.24 -1.60 11.72
CA ASN A 21 -27.38 -0.23 12.21
C ASN A 21 -28.57 -0.08 13.16
N SER A 22 -29.70 -0.78 12.90
CA SER A 22 -30.87 -0.75 13.79
C SER A 22 -30.59 -1.34 15.17
N PHE A 23 -29.67 -2.31 15.28
CA PHE A 23 -29.26 -2.90 16.56
C PHE A 23 -28.29 -2.01 17.36
N SER A 24 -27.69 -0.98 16.76
CA SER A 24 -26.70 -0.15 17.45
C SER A 24 -27.28 0.71 18.58
N GLY A 25 -28.59 1.01 18.54
CA GLY A 25 -29.23 1.94 19.48
C GLY A 25 -28.69 3.37 19.44
N HIS A 26 -27.74 3.66 18.55
CA HIS A 26 -27.07 4.96 18.42
C HIS A 26 -27.78 5.80 17.36
N SER A 27 -28.03 7.08 17.65
CA SER A 27 -28.80 7.97 16.75
C SER A 27 -28.19 8.14 15.36
N ARG A 28 -26.87 7.92 15.25
CA ARG A 28 -26.10 7.96 14.00
C ARG A 28 -25.65 6.56 13.50
N GLY A 29 -26.28 5.50 14.00
CA GLY A 29 -25.94 4.12 13.67
C GLY A 29 -24.54 3.69 14.12
N LEU A 30 -24.05 2.57 13.58
CA LEU A 30 -22.71 2.05 13.86
C LEU A 30 -21.60 2.96 13.31
N SER A 31 -21.84 3.65 12.19
CA SER A 31 -20.89 4.59 11.59
C SER A 31 -20.66 5.80 12.49
N GLY A 32 -21.71 6.45 13.00
CA GLY A 32 -21.53 7.55 13.94
C GLY A 32 -20.95 7.11 15.28
N LEU A 33 -21.27 5.90 15.74
CA LEU A 33 -20.59 5.32 16.91
C LEU A 33 -19.09 5.14 16.66
N TRP A 34 -18.69 4.71 15.44
CA TRP A 34 -17.28 4.60 15.07
C TRP A 34 -16.58 5.96 15.01
N GLU A 35 -17.25 6.99 14.52
CA GLU A 35 -16.77 8.38 14.56
C GLU A 35 -16.57 8.89 15.99
N ASP A 36 -17.53 8.67 16.88
CA ASP A 36 -17.46 9.10 18.28
C ASP A 36 -16.33 8.41 19.06
N LEU A 37 -16.00 7.18 18.68
CA LEU A 37 -14.86 6.46 19.24
C LEU A 37 -13.50 6.96 18.72
N GLY A 38 -13.46 7.82 17.69
CA GLY A 38 -12.24 8.37 17.11
C GLY A 38 -11.82 7.76 15.78
N SER A 39 -12.68 6.94 15.15
CA SER A 39 -12.47 6.36 13.81
C SER A 39 -11.10 5.68 13.66
N GLU A 40 -10.49 5.84 12.47
CA GLU A 40 -9.15 5.38 12.10
C GLU A 40 -8.04 5.81 13.08
N SER A 41 -8.23 6.86 13.90
CA SER A 41 -7.19 7.28 14.85
C SER A 41 -7.00 6.31 16.01
N LEU A 42 -7.93 5.38 16.21
CA LEU A 42 -7.81 4.24 17.14
C LEU A 42 -6.98 3.09 16.57
N ILE A 43 -6.73 3.09 15.26
CA ILE A 43 -5.94 2.07 14.59
C ILE A 43 -4.49 2.55 14.52
N GLY A 44 -3.62 1.92 15.32
CA GLY A 44 -2.16 2.02 15.17
C GLY A 44 -1.39 2.89 16.17
N GLU A 45 -0.49 2.23 16.90
CA GLU A 45 0.97 2.42 16.84
C GLU A 45 1.61 1.10 17.34
N PHE A 46 2.33 0.34 16.50
CA PHE A 46 2.83 -1.00 16.84
C PHE A 46 3.62 -1.00 18.16
N GLY A 47 3.21 -1.82 19.12
CA GLY A 47 3.78 -1.87 20.47
C GLY A 47 3.11 -0.96 21.49
N LYS A 48 2.03 -0.24 21.12
CA LYS A 48 1.11 0.43 22.05
C LYS A 48 -0.18 -0.38 22.20
N GLU A 49 -0.90 -0.19 23.31
CA GLU A 49 -2.25 -0.75 23.43
C GLU A 49 -3.16 -0.13 22.37
N GLY A 50 -3.82 -0.96 21.55
CA GLY A 50 -4.65 -0.47 20.43
C GLY A 50 -5.11 -1.58 19.48
N MET A 51 -5.90 -1.18 18.47
CA MET A 51 -6.35 -2.07 17.39
C MET A 51 -5.42 -1.99 16.18
N TYR A 52 -5.25 -3.11 15.47
CA TYR A 52 -4.35 -3.24 14.32
C TYR A 52 -5.06 -3.91 13.15
N ARG A 53 -4.74 -3.49 11.93
CA ARG A 53 -5.12 -4.23 10.73
C ARG A 53 -4.06 -5.28 10.45
N VAL A 54 -4.46 -6.54 10.55
CA VAL A 54 -3.57 -7.69 10.39
C VAL A 54 -4.12 -8.65 9.34
N MET A 55 -3.22 -9.39 8.70
CA MET A 55 -3.57 -10.51 7.83
C MET A 55 -3.10 -11.81 8.44
N PRO A 56 -3.94 -12.87 8.44
CA PRO A 56 -3.49 -14.20 8.82
C PRO A 56 -2.55 -14.75 7.74
N VAL A 57 -1.31 -15.05 8.11
CA VAL A 57 -0.30 -15.63 7.23
C VAL A 57 0.49 -16.67 8.00
N ALA A 58 0.69 -17.87 7.43
CA ALA A 58 1.30 -18.99 8.13
C ALA A 58 0.59 -19.26 9.48
N ASN A 59 1.36 -19.31 10.57
CA ASN A 59 0.86 -19.47 11.94
C ASN A 59 0.73 -18.14 12.70
N GLY A 60 0.74 -17.00 12.00
CA GLY A 60 0.81 -15.67 12.61
C GLY A 60 -0.16 -14.64 12.03
N LEU A 61 -0.09 -13.45 12.61
CA LEU A 61 -0.82 -12.26 12.17
C LEU A 61 0.20 -11.21 11.73
N LEU A 62 0.21 -10.88 10.46
CA LEU A 62 1.11 -9.87 9.90
C LEU A 62 0.44 -8.50 9.91
N ASP A 63 1.09 -7.52 10.54
CA ASP A 63 0.69 -6.12 10.56
C ASP A 63 1.26 -5.37 9.34
N TRP A 64 0.38 -4.69 8.62
CA TRP A 64 0.69 -3.92 7.41
C TRP A 64 0.42 -2.42 7.59
N SER A 65 -0.02 -2.02 8.78
CA SER A 65 -0.52 -0.68 9.07
C SER A 65 0.59 0.30 9.46
N TRP A 66 1.76 -0.21 9.86
CA TRP A 66 2.79 0.60 10.50
C TRP A 66 4.02 0.90 9.63
N ARG A 67 4.48 -0.08 8.86
CA ARG A 67 5.68 0.04 8.04
C ARG A 67 5.46 -0.62 6.71
N THR A 68 6.11 -0.11 5.68
CA THR A 68 6.11 -0.78 4.38
C THR A 68 7.04 -2.01 4.43
N SER A 69 6.56 -3.14 3.92
CA SER A 69 7.34 -4.37 3.80
C SER A 69 8.13 -4.41 2.50
N VAL A 70 9.33 -4.99 2.54
CA VAL A 70 10.18 -5.20 1.35
C VAL A 70 10.10 -6.65 0.91
N MET A 71 9.62 -6.87 -0.31
CA MET A 71 9.57 -8.18 -0.96
C MET A 71 10.70 -8.29 -1.99
N GLY A 72 11.64 -9.20 -1.74
CA GLY A 72 12.76 -9.49 -2.65
C GLY A 72 12.34 -10.43 -3.78
N ILE A 73 12.72 -10.11 -5.02
CA ILE A 73 12.39 -10.90 -6.21
C ILE A 73 13.46 -11.96 -6.47
N LEU A 74 13.06 -13.23 -6.51
CA LEU A 74 13.87 -14.35 -6.99
C LEU A 74 13.27 -14.91 -8.28
N ASN A 75 13.88 -14.60 -9.42
CA ASN A 75 13.50 -15.23 -10.69
C ASN A 75 14.36 -16.48 -10.93
N VAL A 76 13.73 -17.63 -11.09
CA VAL A 76 14.40 -18.88 -11.47
C VAL A 76 14.46 -18.93 -13.00
N THR A 77 15.63 -18.63 -13.58
CA THR A 77 15.79 -18.48 -15.04
C THR A 77 16.16 -19.78 -15.75
N PRO A 78 15.71 -19.98 -17.02
CA PRO A 78 15.96 -21.21 -17.80
C PRO A 78 17.44 -21.52 -18.06
N ASP A 79 18.30 -20.49 -18.18
CA ASP A 79 19.71 -20.59 -18.62
C ASP A 79 20.60 -21.45 -17.69
N SER A 80 20.03 -21.99 -16.62
CA SER A 80 20.72 -22.79 -15.61
C SER A 80 20.20 -24.24 -15.51
N PHE A 81 19.18 -24.62 -16.29
CA PHE A 81 18.50 -25.92 -16.21
C PHE A 81 18.77 -26.85 -17.43
N SER A 82 19.39 -26.37 -18.51
CA SER A 82 19.55 -27.16 -19.75
C SER A 82 20.75 -28.12 -19.80
N ASP A 83 21.79 -27.92 -18.99
CA ASP A 83 23.07 -28.64 -19.13
C ASP A 83 23.54 -29.37 -17.85
N GLY A 84 22.63 -30.01 -17.10
CA GLY A 84 22.98 -30.72 -15.86
C GLY A 84 23.27 -29.81 -14.65
N GLY A 85 23.00 -28.51 -14.78
CA GLY A 85 23.24 -27.44 -13.80
C GLY A 85 22.13 -27.24 -12.75
N HIS A 86 21.14 -28.14 -12.64
CA HIS A 86 20.03 -28.02 -11.69
C HIS A 86 20.47 -27.77 -10.24
N PHE A 87 21.57 -28.37 -9.79
CA PHE A 87 22.09 -28.13 -8.45
C PHE A 87 22.74 -26.75 -8.31
N GLN A 88 23.43 -26.29 -9.37
CA GLN A 88 24.07 -24.98 -9.39
C GLN A 88 23.02 -23.85 -9.44
N SER A 89 21.88 -24.08 -10.11
CA SER A 89 20.76 -23.14 -10.13
C SER A 89 20.08 -23.03 -8.75
N VAL A 90 19.89 -24.15 -8.06
CA VAL A 90 19.34 -24.17 -6.69
C VAL A 90 20.30 -23.53 -5.69
N GLU A 91 21.59 -23.84 -5.73
CA GLU A 91 22.59 -23.24 -4.82
C GLU A 91 22.72 -21.72 -5.02
N SER A 92 22.69 -21.28 -6.29
CA SER A 92 22.67 -19.86 -6.63
C SER A 92 21.41 -19.17 -6.10
N ALA A 93 20.23 -19.80 -6.28
CA ALA A 93 18.97 -19.28 -5.76
C ALA A 93 18.98 -19.16 -4.23
N VAL A 94 19.45 -20.20 -3.52
CA VAL A 94 19.63 -20.20 -2.05
C VAL A 94 20.60 -19.10 -1.62
N SER A 95 21.71 -18.92 -2.33
CA SER A 95 22.68 -17.86 -2.04
C SER A 95 22.09 -16.47 -2.23
N GLN A 96 21.29 -16.27 -3.27
CA GLN A 96 20.58 -15.03 -3.53
C GLN A 96 19.52 -14.74 -2.47
N VAL A 97 18.78 -15.76 -2.02
CA VAL A 97 17.82 -15.62 -0.91
C VAL A 97 18.53 -15.25 0.39
N ARG A 98 19.63 -15.91 0.72
CA ARG A 98 20.45 -15.56 1.89
C ARG A 98 20.91 -14.11 1.83
N LEU A 99 21.35 -13.64 0.66
CA LEU A 99 21.70 -12.24 0.47
C LEU A 99 20.51 -11.32 0.73
N MET A 100 19.37 -11.54 0.08
CA MET A 100 18.16 -10.71 0.26
C MET A 100 17.70 -10.66 1.73
N ILE A 101 17.76 -11.79 2.44
CA ILE A 101 17.45 -11.86 3.88
C ILE A 101 18.45 -11.02 4.68
N SER A 102 19.75 -11.15 4.41
CA SER A 102 20.79 -10.36 5.09
C SER A 102 20.67 -8.85 4.81
N GLU A 103 20.15 -8.48 3.63
CA GLU A 103 19.85 -7.10 3.25
C GLU A 103 18.55 -6.58 3.88
N GLY A 104 17.76 -7.45 4.51
CA GLY A 104 16.59 -7.10 5.29
C GLY A 104 15.25 -7.26 4.57
N ALA A 105 15.18 -8.14 3.56
CA ALA A 105 13.89 -8.53 2.97
C ALA A 105 12.96 -9.08 4.05
N ASP A 106 11.69 -8.68 4.01
CA ASP A 106 10.62 -9.23 4.84
C ASP A 106 10.02 -10.48 4.19
N MET A 107 10.06 -10.51 2.87
CA MET A 107 9.48 -11.56 2.05
C MET A 107 10.37 -11.88 0.86
N ILE A 108 10.26 -13.10 0.37
CA ILE A 108 10.88 -13.56 -0.88
C ILE A 108 9.76 -13.98 -1.81
N ASP A 109 9.76 -13.46 -3.03
CA ASP A 109 8.82 -13.85 -4.08
C ASP A 109 9.53 -14.62 -5.18
N ILE A 110 9.18 -15.89 -5.32
CA ILE A 110 9.83 -16.84 -6.20
C ILE A 110 9.00 -16.99 -7.47
N GLY A 111 9.54 -16.57 -8.61
CA GLY A 111 8.93 -16.77 -9.91
C GLY A 111 9.75 -17.73 -10.77
N ALA A 112 9.15 -18.84 -11.20
CA ALA A 112 9.77 -19.81 -12.11
C ALA A 112 9.32 -19.64 -13.57
N LEU A 113 8.37 -18.74 -13.80
CA LEU A 113 7.87 -18.34 -15.10
C LEU A 113 8.07 -16.84 -15.30
N SER A 114 8.57 -16.45 -16.47
CA SER A 114 8.73 -15.04 -16.81
C SER A 114 7.40 -14.44 -17.23
N THR A 115 6.98 -13.39 -16.53
CA THR A 115 5.81 -12.55 -16.87
C THR A 115 6.23 -11.28 -17.61
N ARG A 116 7.49 -11.21 -18.08
CA ARG A 116 7.99 -10.08 -18.87
C ARG A 116 7.30 -10.00 -20.24
N PRO A 117 7.18 -8.81 -20.85
CA PRO A 117 6.62 -8.69 -22.19
C PRO A 117 7.30 -9.64 -23.19
N MET A 118 6.48 -10.32 -24.00
CA MET A 118 6.92 -11.26 -25.04
C MET A 118 7.62 -12.54 -24.51
N ALA A 119 7.52 -12.85 -23.22
CA ALA A 119 8.01 -14.11 -22.69
C ALA A 119 7.22 -15.29 -23.25
N SER A 120 7.93 -16.37 -23.62
CA SER A 120 7.30 -17.63 -24.01
C SER A 120 6.63 -18.29 -22.81
N ARG A 121 5.37 -18.68 -22.96
CA ARG A 121 4.64 -19.43 -21.94
C ARG A 121 5.19 -20.86 -21.85
N ILE A 122 5.47 -21.31 -20.63
CA ILE A 122 5.80 -22.70 -20.33
C ILE A 122 4.58 -23.40 -19.71
N SER A 123 4.55 -24.73 -19.72
CA SER A 123 3.48 -25.49 -19.05
C SER A 123 3.58 -25.41 -17.53
N ALA A 124 2.49 -25.68 -16.82
CA ALA A 124 2.50 -25.78 -15.36
C ALA A 124 3.51 -26.83 -14.87
N GLU A 125 3.64 -27.97 -15.57
CA GLU A 125 4.60 -29.02 -15.26
C GLU A 125 6.06 -28.56 -15.40
N GLU A 126 6.37 -27.77 -16.43
CA GLU A 126 7.71 -27.18 -16.60
C GLU A 126 8.01 -26.13 -15.51
N GLU A 127 7.02 -25.31 -15.15
CA GLU A 127 7.15 -24.35 -14.05
C GLU A 127 7.39 -25.06 -12.71
N LEU A 128 6.63 -26.11 -12.40
CA LEU A 128 6.83 -26.96 -11.22
C LEU A 128 8.23 -27.56 -11.17
N GLY A 129 8.71 -28.12 -12.29
CA GLY A 129 10.05 -28.71 -12.37
C GLY A 129 11.17 -27.71 -12.08
N ARG A 130 10.96 -26.42 -12.35
CA ARG A 130 11.89 -25.34 -11.99
C ARG A 130 11.70 -24.83 -10.56
N LEU A 131 10.45 -24.69 -10.12
CA LEU A 131 10.08 -24.07 -8.85
C LEU A 131 10.38 -24.97 -7.66
N ILE A 132 9.89 -26.22 -7.68
CA ILE A 132 9.83 -27.06 -6.48
C ILE A 132 11.22 -27.33 -5.87
N PRO A 133 12.26 -27.68 -6.64
CA PRO A 133 13.60 -27.87 -6.07
C PRO A 133 14.15 -26.62 -5.37
N VAL A 134 13.88 -25.43 -5.92
CA VAL A 134 14.31 -24.15 -5.35
C VAL A 134 13.49 -23.83 -4.10
N LEU A 135 12.17 -23.99 -4.16
CA LEU A 135 11.26 -23.70 -3.05
C LEU A 135 11.57 -24.60 -1.83
N GLU A 136 11.74 -25.90 -2.03
CA GLU A 136 12.07 -26.84 -0.95
C GLU A 136 13.42 -26.48 -0.30
N ALA A 137 14.43 -26.13 -1.11
CA ALA A 137 15.73 -25.71 -0.61
C ALA A 137 15.64 -24.40 0.20
N VAL A 138 14.86 -23.42 -0.28
CA VAL A 138 14.68 -22.13 0.38
C VAL A 138 13.89 -22.25 1.68
N VAL A 139 12.79 -22.99 1.68
CA VAL A 139 11.95 -23.21 2.88
C VAL A 139 12.72 -23.98 3.98
N SER A 140 13.69 -24.81 3.59
CA SER A 140 14.54 -25.54 4.53
C SER A 140 15.66 -24.70 5.15
N MET A 141 15.85 -23.44 4.73
CA MET A 141 16.88 -22.56 5.27
C MET A 141 16.50 -22.05 6.66
N PRO A 142 17.40 -22.18 7.67
CA PRO A 142 17.19 -21.51 8.96
C PRO A 142 17.02 -20.00 8.85
N GLU A 143 17.71 -19.36 7.90
CA GLU A 143 17.65 -17.92 7.68
C GLU A 143 16.27 -17.42 7.23
N VAL A 144 15.43 -18.30 6.66
CA VAL A 144 14.05 -18.01 6.26
C VAL A 144 13.09 -17.96 7.46
N GLU A 145 13.50 -18.41 8.65
CA GLU A 145 12.66 -18.32 9.84
C GLU A 145 12.22 -16.87 10.11
N GLY A 146 10.91 -16.66 10.23
CA GLY A 146 10.30 -15.34 10.40
C GLY A 146 10.19 -14.50 9.12
N LYS A 147 10.54 -15.06 7.94
CA LYS A 147 10.32 -14.46 6.62
C LYS A 147 9.13 -15.11 5.93
N LEU A 148 8.47 -14.35 5.07
CA LEU A 148 7.41 -14.91 4.23
C LEU A 148 7.93 -15.30 2.86
N ILE A 149 7.29 -16.32 2.28
CA ILE A 149 7.63 -16.90 1.00
C ILE A 149 6.39 -16.81 0.13
N SER A 150 6.51 -16.09 -0.97
CA SER A 150 5.50 -15.93 -2.01
C SER A 150 5.94 -16.69 -3.24
N VAL A 151 4.96 -17.16 -4.01
CA VAL A 151 5.19 -17.73 -5.34
C VAL A 151 4.42 -16.93 -6.38
N ASP A 152 5.15 -16.42 -7.38
CA ASP A 152 4.63 -15.67 -8.53
C ASP A 152 4.20 -16.68 -9.60
N THR A 153 2.91 -16.99 -9.62
CA THR A 153 2.32 -17.92 -10.58
C THR A 153 0.87 -17.57 -10.89
N PHE A 154 0.43 -17.90 -12.11
CA PHE A 154 -0.96 -17.82 -12.52
C PHE A 154 -1.58 -19.20 -12.78
N TYR A 155 -0.87 -20.30 -12.49
CA TYR A 155 -1.42 -21.66 -12.57
C TYR A 155 -1.86 -22.14 -11.20
N SER A 156 -3.12 -22.56 -11.10
CA SER A 156 -3.73 -23.07 -9.88
C SER A 156 -3.06 -24.35 -9.38
N GLU A 157 -2.58 -25.21 -10.28
CA GLU A 157 -1.81 -26.41 -9.95
C GLU A 157 -0.47 -26.06 -9.29
N VAL A 158 0.26 -25.10 -9.84
CA VAL A 158 1.53 -24.60 -9.29
C VAL A 158 1.30 -23.96 -7.92
N ALA A 159 0.24 -23.15 -7.80
CA ALA A 159 -0.16 -22.54 -6.53
C ALA A 159 -0.44 -23.59 -5.44
N SER A 160 -1.22 -24.62 -5.76
CA SER A 160 -1.54 -25.71 -4.84
C SER A 160 -0.29 -26.46 -4.37
N GLU A 161 0.59 -26.83 -5.30
CA GLU A 161 1.81 -27.55 -4.95
C GLU A 161 2.78 -26.66 -4.18
N ALA A 162 2.94 -25.39 -4.56
CA ALA A 162 3.83 -24.49 -3.85
C ALA A 162 3.42 -24.30 -2.38
N VAL A 163 2.11 -24.14 -2.11
CA VAL A 163 1.61 -24.06 -0.73
C VAL A 163 1.82 -25.37 0.02
N SER A 164 1.63 -26.52 -0.64
CA SER A 164 1.92 -27.84 -0.05
C SER A 164 3.39 -28.00 0.36
N LYS A 165 4.30 -27.29 -0.32
CA LYS A 165 5.74 -27.23 -0.06
C LYS A 165 6.20 -26.08 0.85
N GLY A 166 5.28 -25.30 1.42
CA GLY A 166 5.59 -24.28 2.41
C GLY A 166 5.64 -22.84 1.88
N ALA A 167 5.15 -22.57 0.67
CA ALA A 167 4.83 -21.20 0.28
C ALA A 167 3.72 -20.65 1.21
N HIS A 168 3.90 -19.40 1.64
CA HIS A 168 3.01 -18.75 2.61
C HIS A 168 1.84 -18.03 1.95
N PHE A 169 1.97 -17.62 0.69
CA PHE A 169 0.92 -16.99 -0.12
C PHE A 169 1.25 -17.05 -1.60
N ILE A 170 0.26 -16.73 -2.45
CA ILE A 170 0.39 -16.74 -3.91
C ILE A 170 0.26 -15.33 -4.46
N ASN A 171 1.16 -14.98 -5.36
CA ASN A 171 1.17 -13.72 -6.10
C ASN A 171 0.74 -13.98 -7.55
N ASP A 172 -0.50 -13.59 -7.91
CA ASP A 172 -1.05 -13.86 -9.23
C ASP A 172 -1.21 -12.57 -10.04
N VAL A 173 -0.32 -12.41 -11.01
CA VAL A 173 -0.30 -11.28 -11.96
C VAL A 173 -1.58 -11.17 -12.81
N SER A 174 -2.36 -12.23 -12.91
CA SER A 174 -3.58 -12.29 -13.72
C SER A 174 -4.86 -12.11 -12.93
N ALA A 175 -4.78 -12.12 -11.59
CA ALA A 175 -5.93 -12.16 -10.70
C ALA A 175 -6.97 -13.22 -11.15
N GLY A 176 -6.52 -14.44 -11.45
CA GLY A 176 -7.35 -15.57 -11.88
C GLY A 176 -7.84 -15.53 -13.33
N LYS A 177 -7.41 -14.55 -14.15
CA LYS A 177 -7.82 -14.48 -15.57
C LYS A 177 -7.12 -15.53 -16.45
N LEU A 178 -5.93 -16.00 -16.08
CA LEU A 178 -5.16 -16.96 -16.89
C LEU A 178 -5.38 -18.43 -16.51
N ASP A 179 -6.07 -18.67 -15.40
CA ASP A 179 -6.53 -20.00 -14.95
C ASP A 179 -7.85 -19.86 -14.18
N SER A 180 -8.93 -20.39 -14.74
CA SER A 180 -10.27 -20.30 -14.16
C SER A 180 -10.44 -21.07 -12.85
N ASN A 181 -9.52 -21.99 -12.51
CA ASN A 181 -9.54 -22.73 -11.25
C ASN A 181 -8.82 -22.00 -10.12
N MET A 182 -8.07 -20.94 -10.40
CA MET A 182 -7.22 -20.26 -9.42
C MET A 182 -7.99 -19.86 -8.15
N PHE A 183 -9.13 -19.19 -8.29
CA PHE A 183 -9.87 -18.72 -7.11
C PHE A 183 -10.44 -19.86 -6.26
N LYS A 184 -10.91 -20.93 -6.89
CA LYS A 184 -11.39 -22.11 -6.18
C LYS A 184 -10.27 -22.76 -5.38
N VAL A 185 -9.12 -22.96 -6.01
CA VAL A 185 -7.94 -23.52 -5.34
C VAL A 185 -7.50 -22.63 -4.18
N MET A 186 -7.41 -21.32 -4.38
CA MET A 186 -7.01 -20.39 -3.31
C MET A 186 -8.00 -20.36 -2.13
N ALA A 187 -9.30 -20.53 -2.38
CA ALA A 187 -10.30 -20.66 -1.32
C ALA A 187 -10.05 -21.90 -0.45
N ASP A 188 -9.67 -23.03 -1.06
CA ASP A 188 -9.35 -24.26 -0.36
C ASP A 188 -7.99 -24.19 0.39
N LEU A 189 -7.00 -23.51 -0.18
CA LEU A 189 -5.65 -23.40 0.39
C LEU A 189 -5.58 -22.55 1.66
N ASN A 190 -6.54 -21.66 1.89
CA ASN A 190 -6.63 -20.85 3.11
C ASN A 190 -5.40 -19.97 3.41
N VAL A 191 -4.64 -19.59 2.38
CA VAL A 191 -3.50 -18.66 2.46
C VAL A 191 -3.82 -17.32 1.80
N PRO A 192 -3.06 -16.25 2.04
CA PRO A 192 -3.23 -14.99 1.33
C PRO A 192 -3.07 -15.10 -0.20
N TYR A 193 -3.68 -14.16 -0.90
CA TYR A 193 -3.69 -14.06 -2.35
C TYR A 193 -3.44 -12.61 -2.79
N VAL A 194 -2.43 -12.39 -3.64
CA VAL A 194 -2.23 -11.09 -4.30
C VAL A 194 -2.96 -11.11 -5.64
N ALA A 195 -3.95 -10.23 -5.78
CA ALA A 195 -4.62 -9.96 -7.04
C ALA A 195 -3.95 -8.75 -7.70
N MET A 196 -3.31 -8.95 -8.86
CA MET A 196 -2.76 -7.84 -9.64
C MET A 196 -3.65 -7.49 -10.84
N HIS A 197 -3.71 -6.21 -11.17
CA HIS A 197 -4.34 -5.74 -12.40
C HIS A 197 -3.42 -5.89 -13.63
N MET A 198 -3.86 -6.70 -14.59
CA MET A 198 -3.29 -6.83 -15.93
C MET A 198 -4.41 -7.04 -16.97
N ARG A 199 -4.25 -6.44 -18.16
CA ARG A 199 -5.08 -6.72 -19.34
C ARG A 199 -4.30 -7.61 -20.33
N GLY A 200 -4.95 -8.65 -20.84
CA GLY A 200 -4.30 -9.65 -21.69
C GLY A 200 -3.41 -10.61 -20.88
N ASP A 201 -2.31 -11.03 -21.49
CA ASP A 201 -1.31 -11.95 -20.96
C ASP A 201 0.12 -11.44 -21.29
N PRO A 202 1.22 -12.05 -20.81
CA PRO A 202 2.57 -11.56 -21.08
C PRO A 202 2.94 -11.34 -22.56
N SER A 203 2.30 -12.06 -23.49
CA SER A 203 2.48 -11.91 -24.94
C SER A 203 1.61 -10.80 -25.56
N THR A 204 0.46 -10.49 -24.97
CA THR A 204 -0.53 -9.54 -25.54
C THR A 204 -0.67 -8.24 -24.75
N MET A 205 -0.16 -8.17 -23.52
CA MET A 205 -0.37 -7.03 -22.61
C MET A 205 0.16 -5.69 -23.14
N GLN A 206 1.13 -5.72 -24.06
CA GLN A 206 1.71 -4.52 -24.67
C GLN A 206 1.11 -4.18 -26.05
N ASN A 207 0.01 -4.83 -26.46
CA ASN A 207 -0.68 -4.49 -27.69
C ASN A 207 -1.42 -3.15 -27.55
N SER A 208 -1.77 -2.53 -28.69
CA SER A 208 -2.41 -1.21 -28.72
C SER A 208 -3.80 -1.18 -28.11
N GLU A 209 -4.47 -2.31 -27.95
CA GLU A 209 -5.80 -2.43 -27.33
C GLU A 209 -5.69 -2.42 -25.81
N ASN A 210 -4.84 -3.28 -25.25
CA ASN A 210 -4.63 -3.42 -23.80
C ASN A 210 -3.95 -2.18 -23.17
N LEU A 211 -3.31 -1.34 -23.99
CA LEU A 211 -2.67 -0.09 -23.57
C LEU A 211 -3.60 1.15 -23.60
N LYS A 212 -4.87 1.01 -23.97
CA LYS A 212 -5.83 2.13 -24.00
C LYS A 212 -6.53 2.29 -22.67
N TYR A 213 -6.34 3.44 -22.03
CA TYR A 213 -7.07 3.86 -20.85
C TYR A 213 -7.52 5.30 -21.11
N ASP A 214 -8.78 5.60 -20.77
CA ASP A 214 -9.30 6.96 -20.73
C ASP A 214 -8.96 7.59 -19.38
N ASN A 215 -9.16 6.86 -18.28
CA ASN A 215 -8.64 7.18 -16.96
C ASN A 215 -8.06 5.92 -16.31
N VAL A 216 -6.73 5.86 -16.26
CA VAL A 216 -6.03 4.65 -15.81
C VAL A 216 -6.33 4.30 -14.35
N CYS A 217 -6.45 5.26 -13.45
CA CYS A 217 -6.71 4.99 -12.03
C CYS A 217 -8.13 4.48 -11.81
N GLU A 218 -9.13 5.11 -12.44
CA GLU A 218 -10.54 4.68 -12.35
C GLU A 218 -10.75 3.28 -12.93
N GLU A 219 -10.21 3.03 -14.12
CA GLU A 219 -10.34 1.74 -14.81
C GLU A 219 -9.62 0.62 -14.07
N ILE A 220 -8.38 0.85 -13.58
CA ILE A 220 -7.67 -0.12 -12.73
C ILE A 220 -8.49 -0.44 -11.49
N SER A 221 -9.02 0.58 -10.81
CA SER A 221 -9.81 0.40 -9.59
C SER A 221 -11.05 -0.45 -9.83
N SER A 222 -11.78 -0.17 -10.92
CA SER A 222 -12.99 -0.90 -11.30
C SER A 222 -12.67 -2.35 -11.69
N GLU A 223 -11.68 -2.56 -12.55
CA GLU A 223 -11.32 -3.90 -13.02
C GLU A 223 -10.75 -4.76 -11.90
N LEU A 224 -9.84 -4.20 -11.09
CA LEU A 224 -9.25 -4.91 -9.96
C LEU A 224 -10.30 -5.27 -8.92
N TYR A 225 -11.20 -4.34 -8.58
CA TYR A 225 -12.31 -4.63 -7.68
C TYR A 225 -13.21 -5.76 -8.21
N SER A 226 -13.53 -5.77 -9.50
CA SER A 226 -14.32 -6.87 -10.10
C SER A 226 -13.64 -8.23 -9.88
N ARG A 227 -12.32 -8.31 -10.06
CA ARG A 227 -11.57 -9.56 -9.83
C ARG A 227 -11.58 -9.98 -8.36
N VAL A 228 -11.37 -9.02 -7.46
CA VAL A 228 -11.43 -9.27 -6.01
C VAL A 228 -12.82 -9.75 -5.59
N ARG A 229 -13.88 -9.16 -6.13
CA ARG A 229 -15.26 -9.56 -5.85
C ARG A 229 -15.52 -11.00 -6.30
N GLU A 230 -15.00 -11.40 -7.46
CA GLU A 230 -15.08 -12.79 -7.93
C GLU A 230 -14.29 -13.76 -7.04
N ALA A 231 -13.11 -13.36 -6.57
CA ALA A 231 -12.34 -14.12 -5.58
C ALA A 231 -13.14 -14.33 -4.27
N GLU A 232 -13.80 -13.28 -3.77
CA GLU A 232 -14.67 -13.36 -2.58
C GLU A 232 -15.87 -14.28 -2.80
N MET A 233 -16.54 -14.19 -3.95
CA MET A 233 -17.63 -15.11 -4.31
C MET A 233 -17.19 -16.57 -4.42
N SER A 234 -15.91 -16.80 -4.73
CA SER A 234 -15.32 -18.13 -4.79
C SER A 234 -14.90 -18.67 -3.42
N GLY A 235 -14.98 -17.85 -2.36
CA GLY A 235 -14.68 -18.24 -0.98
C GLY A 235 -13.37 -17.70 -0.40
N ILE A 236 -12.63 -16.86 -1.13
CA ILE A 236 -11.42 -16.19 -0.59
C ILE A 236 -11.87 -14.99 0.26
N PRO A 237 -11.70 -15.00 1.59
CA PRO A 237 -12.15 -13.87 2.39
C PRO A 237 -11.31 -12.61 2.10
N GLY A 238 -11.95 -11.43 2.07
CA GLY A 238 -11.28 -10.16 1.76
C GLY A 238 -10.06 -9.86 2.66
N TRP A 239 -10.06 -10.30 3.92
CA TRP A 239 -8.90 -10.17 4.83
C TRP A 239 -7.70 -11.07 4.49
N ARG A 240 -7.79 -11.91 3.45
CA ARG A 240 -6.66 -12.65 2.86
C ARG A 240 -6.24 -12.09 1.50
N ILE A 241 -6.85 -11.01 1.02
CA ILE A 241 -6.56 -10.44 -0.28
C ILE A 241 -5.59 -9.26 -0.13
N MET A 242 -4.58 -9.24 -0.98
CA MET A 242 -3.73 -8.08 -1.26
C MET A 242 -4.01 -7.62 -2.70
N ILE A 243 -3.83 -6.32 -2.96
CA ILE A 243 -4.10 -5.73 -4.28
C ILE A 243 -2.81 -5.14 -4.88
N ASP A 244 -2.64 -5.27 -6.20
CA ASP A 244 -1.54 -4.63 -6.94
C ASP A 244 -2.10 -3.94 -8.22
N PRO A 245 -1.91 -2.62 -8.41
CA PRO A 245 -2.37 -1.92 -9.61
C PRO A 245 -1.62 -2.34 -10.91
N GLY A 246 -0.55 -3.11 -10.79
CA GLY A 246 0.18 -3.75 -11.88
C GLY A 246 1.08 -2.78 -12.64
N VAL A 247 1.98 -2.09 -11.92
CA VAL A 247 2.95 -1.18 -12.53
C VAL A 247 3.80 -1.92 -13.57
N GLY A 248 3.80 -1.42 -14.80
CA GLY A 248 4.50 -1.96 -15.96
C GLY A 248 3.77 -3.08 -16.71
N PHE A 249 2.55 -3.46 -16.30
CA PHE A 249 1.76 -4.52 -16.95
C PHE A 249 0.54 -3.97 -17.66
N SER A 250 0.54 -3.97 -19.00
CA SER A 250 -0.52 -3.34 -19.81
C SER A 250 -0.64 -1.83 -19.61
N LYS A 251 0.47 -1.13 -19.35
CA LYS A 251 0.53 0.33 -19.17
C LYS A 251 1.62 0.95 -20.04
N LYS A 252 1.34 2.16 -20.54
CA LYS A 252 2.35 3.05 -21.13
C LYS A 252 3.13 3.79 -20.05
N THR A 253 4.17 4.50 -20.43
CA THR A 253 5.03 5.22 -19.48
C THR A 253 4.24 6.27 -18.70
N GLU A 254 3.39 7.06 -19.37
CA GLU A 254 2.48 8.01 -18.75
C GLU A 254 1.55 7.36 -17.72
N HIS A 255 0.89 6.24 -18.07
CA HIS A 255 -0.01 5.54 -17.16
C HIS A 255 0.71 5.00 -15.91
N ASN A 256 1.98 4.56 -16.05
CA ASN A 256 2.76 4.12 -14.89
C ASN A 256 3.07 5.27 -13.94
N LEU A 257 3.30 6.48 -14.46
CA LEU A 257 3.49 7.68 -13.64
C LEU A 257 2.20 8.09 -12.94
N ASP A 258 1.07 8.05 -13.66
CA ASP A 258 -0.26 8.34 -13.10
C ASP A 258 -0.59 7.38 -11.95
N ILE A 259 -0.32 6.07 -12.11
CA ILE A 259 -0.52 5.08 -11.03
C ILE A 259 0.33 5.39 -9.80
N LEU A 260 1.62 5.69 -9.97
CA LEU A 260 2.52 5.94 -8.83
C LEU A 260 2.08 7.15 -8.00
N MET A 261 1.48 8.16 -8.63
CA MET A 261 0.92 9.33 -7.95
C MET A 261 -0.52 9.11 -7.46
N GLY A 262 -1.29 8.28 -8.17
CA GLY A 262 -2.72 8.06 -7.97
C GLY A 262 -3.07 6.84 -7.11
N LEU A 263 -2.14 6.27 -6.34
CA LEU A 263 -2.46 5.20 -5.39
C LEU A 263 -3.56 5.61 -4.37
N PRO A 264 -3.57 6.85 -3.83
CA PRO A 264 -4.68 7.31 -2.99
C PRO A 264 -6.02 7.31 -3.72
N ASP A 265 -6.04 7.78 -4.97
CA ASP A 265 -7.24 7.84 -5.80
C ASP A 265 -7.77 6.42 -6.09
N ILE A 266 -6.88 5.47 -6.38
CA ILE A 266 -7.24 4.06 -6.56
C ILE A 266 -7.92 3.49 -5.31
N ARG A 267 -7.41 3.82 -4.11
CA ARG A 267 -8.04 3.39 -2.85
C ARG A 267 -9.40 4.05 -2.64
N GLU A 268 -9.51 5.33 -2.91
CA GLU A 268 -10.78 6.07 -2.77
C GLU A 268 -11.86 5.52 -3.71
N GLU A 269 -11.50 5.26 -4.97
CA GLU A 269 -12.38 4.64 -5.95
C GLU A 269 -12.82 3.24 -5.52
N ILE A 270 -11.92 2.42 -4.97
CA ILE A 270 -12.29 1.11 -4.40
C ILE A 270 -13.17 1.27 -3.16
N ALA A 271 -12.91 2.26 -2.30
CA ALA A 271 -13.67 2.50 -1.07
C ALA A 271 -15.15 2.80 -1.34
N SER A 272 -15.46 3.41 -2.50
CA SER A 272 -16.84 3.61 -2.95
C SER A 272 -17.62 2.29 -3.15
N ARG A 273 -16.92 1.17 -3.34
CA ARG A 273 -17.51 -0.15 -3.61
C ARG A 273 -17.29 -1.15 -2.46
N SER A 274 -16.13 -1.12 -1.81
CA SER A 274 -15.80 -1.97 -0.67
C SER A 274 -14.74 -1.34 0.22
N LEU A 275 -15.14 -1.00 1.46
CA LEU A 275 -14.24 -0.44 2.45
C LEU A 275 -13.16 -1.45 2.87
N ALA A 276 -13.52 -2.72 3.07
CA ALA A 276 -12.57 -3.80 3.36
C ALA A 276 -11.43 -3.86 2.33
N ILE A 277 -11.76 -3.88 1.04
CA ILE A 277 -10.75 -4.00 -0.02
C ILE A 277 -9.96 -2.70 -0.18
N SER A 278 -10.57 -1.53 0.07
CA SER A 278 -9.83 -0.26 0.05
C SER A 278 -8.73 -0.20 1.12
N HIS A 279 -8.86 -1.00 2.19
CA HIS A 279 -7.89 -1.15 3.27
C HIS A 279 -6.99 -2.39 3.11
N ALA A 280 -7.16 -3.18 2.04
CA ALA A 280 -6.28 -4.30 1.74
C ALA A 280 -4.83 -3.80 1.56
N PRO A 281 -3.82 -4.62 1.91
CA PRO A 281 -2.43 -4.29 1.62
C PRO A 281 -2.24 -4.08 0.12
N MET A 282 -1.63 -2.95 -0.23
CA MET A 282 -1.32 -2.62 -1.62
C MET A 282 0.15 -2.88 -1.91
N LEU A 283 0.41 -3.78 -2.85
CA LEU A 283 1.72 -4.12 -3.35
C LEU A 283 2.01 -3.31 -4.62
N ILE A 284 3.25 -2.84 -4.78
CA ILE A 284 3.73 -2.27 -6.05
C ILE A 284 5.07 -2.87 -6.46
N GLY A 285 5.27 -3.10 -7.76
CA GLY A 285 6.49 -3.67 -8.32
C GLY A 285 7.10 -2.86 -9.48
N PRO A 286 7.57 -1.61 -9.27
CA PRO A 286 8.18 -0.81 -10.34
C PRO A 286 9.60 -1.27 -10.72
N SER A 287 10.20 -2.18 -9.94
CA SER A 287 11.63 -2.50 -10.01
C SER A 287 12.10 -2.92 -11.40
N ARG A 288 13.08 -2.15 -11.91
CA ARG A 288 13.76 -2.35 -13.19
C ARG A 288 12.85 -2.41 -14.43
N LYS A 289 11.60 -1.95 -14.32
CA LYS A 289 10.62 -1.95 -15.42
C LYS A 289 11.05 -1.05 -16.57
N ARG A 290 10.55 -1.36 -17.78
CA ARG A 290 10.95 -0.70 -19.05
C ARG A 290 10.72 0.81 -19.02
N PHE A 291 9.60 1.29 -18.48
CA PHE A 291 9.25 2.71 -18.45
C PHE A 291 10.30 3.57 -17.71
N LEU A 292 10.95 3.01 -16.67
CA LEU A 292 12.07 3.67 -15.98
C LEU A 292 13.29 3.82 -16.88
N GLY A 293 13.57 2.80 -17.68
CA GLY A 293 14.62 2.83 -18.69
C GLY A 293 14.35 3.86 -19.79
N GLU A 294 13.08 4.01 -20.20
CA GLU A 294 12.65 4.99 -21.19
C GLU A 294 12.84 6.42 -20.66
N ILE A 295 12.44 6.70 -19.42
CA ILE A 295 12.58 8.03 -18.78
C ILE A 295 14.06 8.38 -18.56
N CYS A 296 14.85 7.44 -18.02
CA CYS A 296 16.23 7.71 -17.61
C CYS A 296 17.27 7.39 -18.70
N SER A 297 16.84 6.97 -19.89
CA SER A 297 17.74 6.49 -20.96
C SER A 297 18.68 5.39 -20.48
N ARG A 298 18.11 4.31 -19.93
CA ARG A 298 18.81 3.11 -19.43
C ARG A 298 18.24 1.84 -20.06
N SER A 299 18.95 1.31 -21.06
CA SER A 299 18.55 0.10 -21.77
C SER A 299 18.72 -1.16 -20.93
N ASP A 300 19.77 -1.23 -20.11
CA ASP A 300 19.98 -2.31 -19.16
C ASP A 300 19.04 -2.17 -17.96
N ALA A 301 18.40 -3.28 -17.58
CA ALA A 301 17.57 -3.37 -16.40
C ALA A 301 18.37 -3.18 -15.10
N ALA A 302 19.62 -3.65 -15.04
CA ALA A 302 20.46 -3.54 -13.84
C ALA A 302 20.81 -2.09 -13.49
N GLU A 303 20.88 -1.20 -14.48
CA GLU A 303 21.18 0.23 -14.29
C GLU A 303 19.97 1.06 -13.81
N ARG A 304 18.79 0.44 -13.65
CA ARG A 304 17.54 1.13 -13.28
C ARG A 304 17.27 1.17 -11.79
N ASP A 305 18.20 0.71 -10.95
CA ASP A 305 18.01 0.70 -9.50
C ASP A 305 17.81 2.12 -8.92
N PRO A 306 18.55 3.18 -9.34
CA PRO A 306 18.27 4.54 -8.88
C PRO A 306 16.85 5.03 -9.25
N ALA A 307 16.38 4.72 -10.46
CA ALA A 307 15.03 5.05 -10.90
C ALA A 307 13.98 4.23 -10.14
N THR A 308 14.29 2.97 -9.82
CA THR A 308 13.43 2.10 -9.00
C THR A 308 13.24 2.70 -7.60
N ILE A 309 14.32 3.14 -6.96
CA ILE A 309 14.30 3.77 -5.63
C ILE A 309 13.40 5.01 -5.64
N ALA A 310 13.49 5.84 -6.68
CA ALA A 310 12.64 7.02 -6.83
C ALA A 310 11.15 6.65 -6.96
N SER A 311 10.82 5.63 -7.77
CA SER A 311 9.44 5.16 -7.91
C SER A 311 8.89 4.48 -6.66
N VAL A 312 9.72 3.70 -5.96
CA VAL A 312 9.39 3.10 -4.66
C VAL A 312 9.11 4.19 -3.64
N THR A 313 9.95 5.23 -3.58
CA THR A 313 9.76 6.39 -2.70
C THR A 313 8.39 7.05 -2.95
N ALA A 314 8.04 7.31 -4.21
CA ALA A 314 6.75 7.88 -4.57
C ALA A 314 5.58 6.98 -4.13
N GLY A 315 5.65 5.68 -4.41
CA GLY A 315 4.60 4.73 -4.07
C GLY A 315 4.42 4.52 -2.57
N VAL A 316 5.50 4.47 -1.79
CA VAL A 316 5.42 4.38 -0.31
C VAL A 316 4.74 5.63 0.26
N LEU A 317 5.15 6.82 -0.18
CA LEU A 317 4.53 8.07 0.25
C LEU A 317 3.06 8.20 -0.22
N GLY A 318 2.70 7.50 -1.30
CA GLY A 318 1.33 7.33 -1.80
C GLY A 318 0.50 6.25 -1.10
N GLY A 319 1.07 5.49 -0.16
CA GLY A 319 0.34 4.50 0.64
C GLY A 319 0.47 3.04 0.20
N ALA A 320 1.54 2.68 -0.52
CA ALA A 320 1.90 1.28 -0.74
C ALA A 320 2.36 0.61 0.56
N ASN A 321 1.82 -0.59 0.84
CA ASN A 321 2.19 -1.38 2.03
C ASN A 321 3.34 -2.34 1.74
N ILE A 322 3.53 -2.75 0.48
CA ILE A 322 4.55 -3.72 0.07
C ILE A 322 5.24 -3.22 -1.19
N VAL A 323 6.57 -3.28 -1.22
CA VAL A 323 7.37 -2.95 -2.41
C VAL A 323 8.14 -4.17 -2.88
N ARG A 324 7.94 -4.55 -4.14
CA ARG A 324 8.55 -5.72 -4.77
C ARG A 324 9.76 -5.34 -5.62
N VAL A 325 10.96 -5.74 -5.19
CA VAL A 325 12.23 -5.20 -5.69
C VAL A 325 13.34 -6.24 -5.90
N HIS A 326 14.25 -5.97 -6.84
CA HIS A 326 15.44 -6.80 -7.05
C HIS A 326 16.61 -6.43 -6.11
N ASN A 327 16.87 -5.14 -5.94
CA ASN A 327 17.89 -4.62 -5.03
C ASN A 327 17.23 -4.30 -3.68
N VAL A 328 17.32 -5.25 -2.75
CA VAL A 328 16.64 -5.17 -1.44
C VAL A 328 17.28 -4.11 -0.58
N LYS A 329 18.61 -4.11 -0.47
CA LYS A 329 19.35 -3.19 0.39
C LYS A 329 18.98 -1.73 0.17
N ASP A 330 19.09 -1.25 -1.06
CA ASP A 330 18.92 0.19 -1.34
C ASP A 330 17.45 0.62 -1.23
N ASN A 331 16.52 -0.27 -1.59
CA ASN A 331 15.09 0.02 -1.45
C ASN A 331 14.61 -0.06 0.00
N LEU A 332 15.23 -0.90 0.84
CA LEU A 332 14.95 -0.92 2.27
C LEU A 332 15.35 0.41 2.93
N ASP A 333 16.48 1.00 2.55
CA ASP A 333 16.87 2.32 3.04
C ASP A 333 15.86 3.40 2.63
N ALA A 334 15.41 3.37 1.37
CA ALA A 334 14.37 4.28 0.88
C ALA A 334 13.05 4.12 1.64
N VAL A 335 12.60 2.87 1.86
CA VAL A 335 11.40 2.54 2.65
C VAL A 335 11.52 3.08 4.08
N LYS A 336 12.65 2.82 4.77
CA LYS A 336 12.86 3.29 6.15
C LYS A 336 12.79 4.81 6.26
N VAL A 337 13.36 5.53 5.29
CA VAL A 337 13.28 7.00 5.23
C VAL A 337 11.85 7.46 4.99
N CYS A 338 11.12 6.85 4.04
CA CYS A 338 9.72 7.18 3.78
C CYS A 338 8.83 6.94 4.99
N ASP A 339 8.96 5.79 5.65
CA ASP A 339 8.22 5.48 6.86
C ASP A 339 8.52 6.49 7.98
N ALA A 340 9.78 6.93 8.12
CA ALA A 340 10.14 7.96 9.09
C ALA A 340 9.46 9.31 8.78
N ILE A 341 9.40 9.70 7.51
CA ILE A 341 8.69 10.90 7.04
C ILE A 341 7.19 10.79 7.35
N LEU A 342 6.55 9.66 7.05
CA LEU A 342 5.12 9.42 7.29
C LEU A 342 4.76 9.42 8.78
N ARG A 343 5.61 8.83 9.64
CA ARG A 343 5.47 8.90 11.09
C ARG A 343 5.54 10.34 11.60
N GLN A 344 6.50 11.12 11.10
CA GLN A 344 6.65 12.52 11.49
C GLN A 344 5.47 13.38 11.01
N LYS A 345 4.90 13.12 9.83
CA LYS A 345 3.68 13.79 9.36
C LYS A 345 2.51 13.52 10.30
N SER A 346 2.35 12.26 10.73
CA SER A 346 1.27 11.84 11.63
C SER A 346 1.36 12.47 13.03
N SER A 347 2.57 12.56 13.61
CA SER A 347 2.79 13.20 14.91
C SER A 347 2.45 14.70 14.89
N HIS A 348 2.83 15.43 13.83
CA HIS A 348 2.48 16.84 13.66
C HIS A 348 0.98 17.06 13.48
N MET A 349 0.28 16.19 12.74
CA MET A 349 -1.18 16.29 12.59
C MET A 349 -1.91 16.10 13.92
N LYS A 350 -1.49 15.12 14.74
CA LYS A 350 -2.03 14.89 16.09
C LYS A 350 -1.82 16.14 16.98
N SER A 351 -0.62 16.71 16.97
CA SER A 351 -0.30 17.93 17.74
C SER A 351 -1.14 19.15 17.31
N ARG A 352 -1.30 19.37 15.99
CA ARG A 352 -2.14 20.47 15.47
C ARG A 352 -3.63 20.31 15.80
N ARG A 353 -4.18 19.09 15.75
CA ARG A 353 -5.57 18.84 16.16
C ARG A 353 -5.79 19.13 17.64
N LEU A 354 -4.84 18.77 18.51
CA LEU A 354 -4.91 19.05 19.94
C LEU A 354 -4.89 20.56 20.23
N ILE A 355 -4.05 21.31 19.50
CA ILE A 355 -4.01 22.78 19.57
C ILE A 355 -5.34 23.40 19.09
N CYS A 356 -5.92 22.89 18.01
CA CYS A 356 -7.18 23.41 17.46
C CYS A 356 -8.40 23.13 18.37
N LEU A 357 -8.46 21.94 18.98
CA LEU A 357 -9.52 21.57 19.93
C LEU A 357 -9.42 22.39 21.22
N SER A 358 -8.21 22.62 21.72
CA SER A 358 -8.00 23.47 22.91
C SER A 358 -8.34 24.94 22.65
N THR A 359 -8.01 25.48 21.48
CA THR A 359 -8.44 26.85 21.11
C THR A 359 -9.94 26.96 20.86
N ALA A 360 -10.57 25.98 20.20
CA ALA A 360 -12.02 25.97 20.01
C ALA A 360 -12.77 25.87 21.34
N TYR A 361 -12.30 25.03 22.27
CA TYR A 361 -12.85 24.92 23.61
C TYR A 361 -12.69 26.22 24.41
N LEU A 362 -11.52 26.85 24.35
CA LEU A 362 -11.27 28.15 25.00
C LEU A 362 -12.19 29.25 24.42
N LEU A 363 -12.42 29.25 23.11
CA LEU A 363 -13.33 30.19 22.44
C LEU A 363 -14.79 29.94 22.84
N LEU A 364 -15.22 28.68 22.91
CA LEU A 364 -16.56 28.29 23.40
C LEU A 364 -16.77 28.71 24.86
N MET A 365 -15.74 28.57 25.70
CA MET A 365 -15.78 29.00 27.10
C MET A 365 -15.86 30.53 27.25
N LEU A 366 -15.12 31.27 26.43
CA LEU A 366 -15.20 32.74 26.36
C LEU A 366 -16.57 33.22 25.87
N ILE A 367 -17.17 32.53 24.89
CA ILE A 367 -18.52 32.83 24.37
C ILE A 367 -19.61 32.47 25.41
N ALA A 368 -19.43 31.39 26.17
CA ALA A 368 -20.38 30.93 27.18
C ALA A 368 -20.40 31.77 28.46
N GLY A 369 -19.44 32.70 28.65
CA GLY A 369 -19.43 33.64 29.78
C GLY A 369 -19.35 32.97 31.16
N LEU A 370 -18.76 31.78 31.25
CA LEU A 370 -18.63 31.03 32.51
C LEU A 370 -17.44 31.60 33.33
N PRO A 371 -17.65 32.27 34.48
CA PRO A 371 -16.59 32.99 35.20
C PRO A 371 -15.74 32.10 36.12
N GLU A 372 -16.14 30.85 36.34
CA GLU A 372 -15.46 29.94 37.25
C GLU A 372 -14.61 28.99 36.43
N TYR A 373 -13.30 29.26 36.30
CA TYR A 373 -12.19 28.29 36.11
C TYR A 373 -10.88 28.95 35.60
N LEU A 374 -10.58 30.19 36.02
CA LEU A 374 -9.29 30.84 35.73
C LEU A 374 -8.08 30.22 36.48
N ASP A 375 -8.26 29.18 37.30
CA ASP A 375 -7.19 28.55 38.09
C ASP A 375 -6.52 27.33 37.43
N PHE A 376 -6.99 26.84 36.28
CA PHE A 376 -6.44 25.62 35.65
C PHE A 376 -5.19 25.86 34.78
N CYS A 377 -4.87 27.12 34.45
CA CYS A 377 -3.75 27.46 33.57
C CYS A 377 -2.43 27.79 34.29
N SER A 378 -2.33 27.57 35.60
CA SER A 378 -1.09 27.87 36.36
C SER A 378 -0.07 26.73 36.38
N ASN A 379 -0.41 25.52 35.92
CA ASN A 379 0.45 24.33 36.05
C ASN A 379 0.91 23.66 34.75
N ASN A 380 0.54 24.18 33.57
CA ASN A 380 1.08 23.72 32.30
C ASN A 380 1.63 24.90 31.52
N SER A 381 2.94 24.89 31.28
CA SER A 381 3.70 25.87 30.50
C SER A 381 3.28 25.84 29.03
N VAL A 382 2.11 26.41 28.73
CA VAL A 382 1.65 26.70 27.38
C VAL A 382 1.65 28.23 27.23
N SER A 383 2.75 28.77 26.69
CA SER A 383 2.81 30.19 26.32
C SER A 383 1.94 30.41 25.08
N VAL A 384 0.71 30.87 25.27
CA VAL A 384 -0.17 31.32 24.19
C VAL A 384 0.15 32.78 23.88
N VAL A 385 0.81 33.04 22.75
CA VAL A 385 1.00 34.40 22.23
C VAL A 385 -0.31 34.82 21.54
N LEU A 386 -1.14 35.58 22.25
CA LEU A 386 -2.31 36.25 21.68
C LEU A 386 -1.84 37.49 20.90
N CYS A 387 -1.66 37.35 19.59
CA CYS A 387 -1.56 38.50 18.69
C CYS A 387 -2.94 39.17 18.58
N HIS A 388 -3.16 40.25 19.33
CA HIS A 388 -4.31 41.13 19.11
C HIS A 388 -4.19 41.84 17.77
N VAL A 389 -4.94 41.38 16.77
CA VAL A 389 -5.20 42.15 15.56
C VAL A 389 -6.40 43.06 15.86
N THR A 390 -6.14 44.30 16.27
CA THR A 390 -7.18 45.34 16.35
C THR A 390 -7.66 45.68 14.94
N PRO A 391 -8.95 45.53 14.60
CA PRO A 391 -9.46 45.95 13.31
C PRO A 391 -9.52 47.48 13.27
N THR A 392 -8.76 48.10 12.39
CA THR A 392 -8.90 49.54 12.10
C THR A 392 -10.14 49.77 11.22
N PRO A 393 -10.96 50.80 11.49
CA PRO A 393 -12.14 51.09 10.66
C PRO A 393 -11.72 51.55 9.26
N ARG A 394 -12.38 51.00 8.23
CA ARG A 394 -12.27 51.46 6.84
C ARG A 394 -12.72 52.92 6.73
N SER A 395 -11.81 53.82 6.38
CA SER A 395 -12.15 55.13 5.82
C SER A 395 -11.93 55.10 4.29
N TYR A 396 -13.01 55.28 3.54
CA TYR A 396 -13.01 55.62 2.13
C TYR A 396 -12.30 56.96 1.91
N VAL A 397 -11.26 57.01 1.07
CA VAL A 397 -10.86 58.22 0.32
C VAL A 397 -10.28 57.78 -1.03
N GLU A 398 -10.92 58.23 -2.11
CA GLU A 398 -10.38 58.21 -3.47
C GLU A 398 -9.27 59.27 -3.62
N HIS A 399 -8.14 58.93 -4.26
CA HIS A 399 -7.59 59.70 -5.40
C HIS A 399 -6.28 59.14 -5.99
N ASN A 400 -6.18 59.38 -7.30
CA ASN A 400 -5.09 59.08 -8.24
C ASN A 400 -3.70 59.59 -7.80
N ASN A 401 -2.65 58.77 -8.01
CA ASN A 401 -1.48 59.06 -8.89
C ASN A 401 -0.26 58.15 -8.61
N ALA A 402 0.27 57.59 -9.69
CA ALA A 402 1.67 57.39 -10.07
C ALA A 402 2.82 57.23 -9.01
N VAL A 403 3.47 56.05 -9.10
CA VAL A 403 4.95 55.80 -9.03
C VAL A 403 5.69 56.04 -7.70
N LYS A 404 6.14 54.96 -7.03
CA LYS A 404 7.57 54.57 -6.84
C LYS A 404 7.76 53.39 -5.88
N ALA A 405 8.75 52.57 -6.20
CA ALA A 405 9.21 51.40 -5.48
C ALA A 405 9.67 51.68 -4.03
N GLY A 406 9.45 50.72 -3.14
CA GLY A 406 10.01 50.72 -1.79
C GLY A 406 9.68 49.42 -1.04
N THR A 407 10.64 48.49 -1.01
CA THR A 407 10.66 47.32 -0.13
C THR A 407 10.59 47.76 1.34
N LYS A 408 9.46 47.49 2.02
CA LYS A 408 9.38 47.61 3.49
C LYS A 408 9.53 46.23 4.13
N LYS A 409 10.72 45.97 4.70
CA LYS A 409 10.91 44.96 5.75
C LYS A 409 10.09 45.37 6.96
N HIS A 410 9.28 44.47 7.49
CA HIS A 410 8.64 44.65 8.80
C HIS A 410 9.49 43.95 9.85
N GLN A 411 10.11 44.76 10.70
CA GLN A 411 10.76 44.35 11.93
C GLN A 411 9.64 44.16 12.97
N VAL A 412 9.44 42.93 13.44
CA VAL A 412 8.60 42.67 14.61
C VAL A 412 9.47 42.85 15.83
N GLN A 413 9.15 43.85 16.66
CA GLN A 413 9.81 44.13 17.91
C GLN A 413 8.98 43.48 19.02
N CYS A 414 9.49 42.38 19.61
CA CYS A 414 8.90 41.79 20.82
C CYS A 414 9.46 42.52 22.04
N SER A 415 8.63 43.27 22.75
CA SER A 415 8.85 43.61 24.15
C SER A 415 8.24 42.52 25.04
N ILE A 416 9.02 42.06 26.01
CA ILE A 416 8.59 41.12 27.06
C ILE A 416 8.21 41.97 28.27
N GLU A 417 6.95 41.90 28.68
CA GLU A 417 6.51 42.15 30.06
C GLU A 417 5.67 40.96 30.53
#